data_AF-A0AAN6RVC3-F1
#
_entry.id   AF-A0AAN6RVC3-F1
#
_cell.length_a   1.000
_cell.length_b   1.000
_cell.length_c   1.000
_cell.angle_alpha   90.00
_cell.angle_beta   90.00
_cell.angle_gamma   90.00
#
_symmetry.space_group_name_H-M   'P 1'
#
loop_
_entity.id
_entity.type
_entity.pdbx_description
1 polymer ?
#
loop_
_entity_poly.entity_id
_entity_poly.type
_entity_poly.pdbx_seq_one_letter_code
_entity_poly.pdbx_strand_id
1 'polypeptide(L)'
;MPTKWVDWSKTVRSPGYRGAGSFATFLIIGPVCFALGILFASFPYDFPLLWTSDPIPPAFLDHLETHLRLMHQSPPLIARMLHIIVFVGFLGFFIKLFRPSEANVLFDGGSLMLYVIGAGVYLSNIVKGMRAVSHPGGLAAAVGEEGGVHSGPLTGEVVLGREDTLRVLSASHVILALVLVGVLVLQAGQWYAERKEADDYAKAEREAAEKKGAAGAGGKKKL
;
A
#
# COMPACT_ATOMS: atom_id res chain seq x y z
N MET A 1 -30.51 -9.91 -8.98
CA MET A 1 -29.79 -10.79 -9.94
C MET A 1 -28.61 -11.41 -9.20
N PRO A 2 -28.45 -12.73 -9.13
CA PRO A 2 -27.28 -13.32 -8.50
C PRO A 2 -26.06 -12.94 -9.35
N THR A 3 -25.15 -12.16 -8.78
CA THR A 3 -23.96 -11.65 -9.45
C THR A 3 -23.01 -12.83 -9.72
N LYS A 4 -23.08 -13.40 -10.93
CA LYS A 4 -22.20 -14.48 -11.44
C LYS A 4 -20.69 -14.20 -11.35
N TRP A 5 -20.30 -13.00 -10.90
CA TRP A 5 -18.94 -12.49 -10.82
C TRP A 5 -18.31 -12.67 -9.43
N VAL A 6 -19.11 -12.75 -8.36
CA VAL A 6 -18.64 -12.93 -6.98
C VAL A 6 -19.25 -14.20 -6.43
N ASP A 7 -18.41 -15.15 -6.02
CA ASP A 7 -18.88 -16.40 -5.41
C ASP A 7 -19.07 -16.20 -3.91
N TRP A 8 -20.25 -15.73 -3.52
CA TRP A 8 -20.65 -15.51 -2.12
C TRP A 8 -20.69 -16.80 -1.28
N SER A 9 -20.75 -17.97 -1.91
CA SER A 9 -20.73 -19.26 -1.23
C SER A 9 -19.32 -19.82 -1.03
N LYS A 10 -18.28 -19.18 -1.55
CA LYS A 10 -16.90 -19.66 -1.40
C LYS A 10 -16.34 -19.31 -0.03
N THR A 11 -16.01 -20.34 0.73
CA THR A 11 -15.35 -20.26 2.04
C THR A 11 -13.88 -20.66 1.93
N VAL A 12 -13.14 -20.52 3.04
CA VAL A 12 -11.72 -20.93 3.16
C VAL A 12 -11.43 -22.40 2.77
N ARG A 13 -12.44 -23.28 2.78
CA ARG A 13 -12.31 -24.71 2.41
C ARG A 13 -12.67 -24.99 0.95
N SER A 14 -13.14 -23.99 0.20
CA SER A 14 -13.55 -24.19 -1.18
C SER A 14 -12.36 -24.47 -2.10
N PRO A 15 -12.49 -25.40 -3.06
CA PRO A 15 -11.40 -25.68 -4.00
C PRO A 15 -11.09 -24.43 -4.84
N GLY A 16 -9.80 -24.08 -4.91
CA GLY A 16 -9.34 -22.89 -5.62
C GLY A 16 -9.51 -21.57 -4.86
N TYR A 17 -9.78 -21.61 -3.55
CA TYR A 17 -9.77 -20.41 -2.69
C TYR A 17 -8.38 -19.78 -2.67
N ARG A 18 -8.30 -18.52 -3.11
CA ARG A 18 -7.06 -17.71 -3.10
C ARG A 18 -7.09 -16.77 -1.91
N GLY A 19 -6.85 -17.33 -0.73
CA GLY A 19 -6.81 -16.58 0.53
C GLY A 19 -5.47 -15.92 0.83
N ALA A 20 -5.30 -15.51 2.08
CA ALA A 20 -4.12 -14.84 2.61
C ALA A 20 -2.83 -15.68 2.47
N GLY A 21 -2.92 -17.02 2.52
CA GLY A 21 -1.76 -17.90 2.31
C GLY A 21 -1.32 -18.08 0.85
N SER A 22 -2.00 -17.46 -0.13
CA SER A 22 -1.71 -17.65 -1.54
C SER A 22 -0.41 -16.95 -1.98
N PHE A 23 0.23 -17.47 -3.03
CA PHE A 23 1.40 -16.82 -3.65
C PHE A 23 1.12 -15.35 -4.05
N ALA A 24 -0.12 -15.06 -4.44
CA ALA A 24 -0.53 -13.71 -4.79
C ALA A 24 -0.47 -12.71 -3.62
N THR A 25 -0.68 -13.16 -2.37
CA THR A 25 -0.48 -12.32 -1.19
C THR A 25 0.98 -11.92 -1.02
N PHE A 26 1.93 -12.84 -1.28
CA PHE A 26 3.36 -12.52 -1.24
C PHE A 26 3.75 -11.50 -2.32
N LEU A 27 3.13 -11.58 -3.50
CA LEU A 27 3.29 -10.58 -4.56
C LEU A 27 2.73 -9.20 -4.18
N ILE A 28 1.87 -9.09 -3.16
CA ILE A 28 1.39 -7.81 -2.63
C ILE A 28 2.29 -7.34 -1.48
N ILE A 29 2.50 -8.18 -0.47
CA ILE A 29 3.24 -7.83 0.75
C ILE A 29 4.71 -7.49 0.42
N GLY A 30 5.36 -8.25 -0.45
CA GLY A 30 6.76 -8.04 -0.82
C GLY A 30 7.03 -6.62 -1.36
N PRO A 31 6.35 -6.20 -2.45
CA PRO A 31 6.45 -4.83 -2.97
C PRO A 31 6.07 -3.75 -1.96
N VAL A 32 5.02 -3.96 -1.16
CA VAL A 32 4.57 -2.98 -0.17
C VAL A 32 5.63 -2.77 0.92
N CYS A 33 6.19 -3.85 1.48
CA CYS A 33 7.27 -3.78 2.46
C CYS A 33 8.54 -3.17 1.88
N PHE A 34 8.88 -3.49 0.63
CA PHE A 34 10.04 -2.91 -0.04
C PHE A 34 9.88 -1.38 -0.23
N ALA A 35 8.72 -0.94 -0.71
CA ALA A 35 8.42 0.48 -0.86
C ALA A 35 8.41 1.22 0.49
N LEU A 36 7.85 0.60 1.54
CA LEU A 36 7.92 1.13 2.90
C LEU A 36 9.35 1.25 3.42
N GLY A 37 10.23 0.29 3.08
CA GLY A 37 11.66 0.36 3.41
C GLY A 37 12.34 1.58 2.77
N ILE A 38 12.00 1.91 1.52
CA ILE A 38 12.52 3.11 0.85
C ILE A 38 12.02 4.38 1.53
N LEU A 39 10.72 4.45 1.85
CA LEU A 39 10.15 5.60 2.57
C LEU A 39 10.72 5.74 3.99
N PHE A 40 11.01 4.63 4.64
CA PHE A 40 11.67 4.65 5.94
C PHE A 40 13.11 5.16 5.83
N ALA A 41 13.82 4.85 4.74
CA ALA A 41 15.14 5.41 4.48
C ALA A 41 15.11 6.92 4.17
N SER A 42 14.01 7.46 3.63
CA SER A 42 13.84 8.91 3.43
C SER A 42 13.39 9.65 4.70
N PHE A 43 12.85 8.93 5.69
CA PHE A 43 12.28 9.52 6.90
C PHE A 43 13.21 10.48 7.67
N PRO A 44 14.53 10.24 7.82
CA PRO A 44 15.42 11.19 8.50
C PRO A 44 15.51 12.55 7.81
N TYR A 45 15.25 12.61 6.50
CA TYR A 45 15.23 13.83 5.71
C TYR A 45 13.85 14.51 5.76
N ASP A 46 12.78 13.71 5.79
CA ASP A 46 11.41 14.20 5.85
C ASP A 46 11.04 14.73 7.24
N PHE A 47 11.63 14.17 8.30
CA PHE A 47 11.27 14.49 9.68
C PHE A 47 11.47 15.97 10.05
N PRO A 48 12.67 16.58 9.82
CA PRO A 48 12.91 17.98 10.15
C PRO A 48 12.05 18.96 9.35
N LEU A 49 11.57 18.57 8.16
CA LEU A 49 10.74 19.43 7.32
C LEU A 49 9.29 19.54 7.81
N LEU A 50 8.79 18.50 8.47
CA LEU A 50 7.38 18.33 8.79
C LEU A 50 7.07 18.47 10.28
N TRP A 51 7.98 18.06 11.17
CA TRP A 51 7.73 17.99 12.62
C TRP A 51 8.64 18.87 13.47
N THR A 52 9.54 19.64 12.87
CA THR A 52 10.39 20.59 13.60
C THR A 52 9.88 22.02 13.37
N SER A 53 9.64 22.73 14.46
CA SER A 53 9.20 24.14 14.43
C SER A 53 10.37 25.13 14.32
N ASP A 54 11.60 24.68 14.53
CA ASP A 54 12.80 25.50 14.40
C ASP A 54 13.02 25.90 12.94
N PRO A 55 13.56 27.12 12.68
CA PRO A 55 13.87 27.55 11.34
C PRO A 55 14.86 26.58 10.68
N ILE A 56 14.49 26.08 9.51
CA ILE A 56 15.29 25.09 8.78
C ILE A 56 16.58 25.77 8.29
N PRO A 57 17.77 25.28 8.65
CA PRO A 57 19.01 25.84 8.16
C PRO A 57 19.08 25.77 6.63
N PRO A 58 19.52 26.82 5.93
CA PRO A 58 19.64 26.79 4.47
C PRO A 58 20.57 25.67 3.98
N ALA A 59 21.61 25.36 4.77
CA ALA A 59 22.51 24.24 4.50
C ALA A 59 21.78 22.90 4.47
N PHE A 60 20.75 22.67 5.29
CA PHE A 60 19.97 21.43 5.27
C PHE A 60 19.21 21.29 3.95
N LEU A 61 18.60 22.36 3.46
CA LEU A 61 17.89 22.37 2.17
C LEU A 61 18.85 22.06 1.00
N ASP A 62 20.08 22.57 1.05
CA ASP A 62 21.12 22.28 0.04
C ASP A 62 21.52 20.80 0.05
N HIS A 63 21.70 20.21 1.24
CA HIS A 63 22.01 18.79 1.37
C HIS A 63 20.85 17.91 0.88
N LEU A 64 19.61 18.28 1.22
CA LEU A 64 18.42 17.56 0.77
C LEU A 64 18.27 17.59 -0.75
N GLU A 65 18.42 18.76 -1.36
CA GLU A 65 18.38 18.86 -2.82
C GLU A 65 19.49 18.06 -3.49
N THR A 66 20.70 18.09 -2.93
CA THR A 66 21.82 17.30 -3.45
C THR A 66 21.51 15.80 -3.37
N HIS A 67 20.94 15.35 -2.26
CA HIS A 67 20.49 13.98 -2.09
C HIS A 67 19.41 13.59 -3.12
N LEU A 68 18.37 14.42 -3.27
CA LEU A 68 17.27 14.16 -4.21
C LEU A 68 17.74 14.19 -5.68
N ARG A 69 18.66 15.11 -6.04
CA ARG A 69 19.30 15.12 -7.37
C ARG A 69 20.11 13.86 -7.60
N LEU A 70 20.91 13.43 -6.62
CA LEU A 70 21.69 12.20 -6.73
C LEU A 70 20.77 10.98 -6.92
N MET A 71 19.65 10.93 -6.20
CA MET A 71 18.64 9.88 -6.36
C MET A 71 18.00 9.90 -7.75
N HIS A 72 17.65 11.07 -8.28
CA HIS A 72 17.06 11.20 -9.61
C HIS A 72 18.07 10.93 -10.74
N GLN A 73 19.33 11.35 -10.58
CA GLN A 73 20.42 11.11 -11.52
C GLN A 73 21.02 9.70 -11.43
N SER A 74 20.56 8.89 -10.47
CA SER A 74 20.98 7.51 -10.34
C SER A 74 20.69 6.72 -11.63
N PRO A 75 21.43 5.62 -11.90
CA PRO A 75 21.25 4.87 -13.14
C PRO A 75 19.78 4.50 -13.38
N PRO A 76 19.25 4.67 -14.61
CA PRO A 76 17.83 4.51 -14.89
C PRO A 76 17.31 3.09 -14.62
N LEU A 77 18.21 2.13 -14.43
CA LEU A 77 17.91 0.77 -13.98
C LEU A 77 17.16 0.77 -12.63
N ILE A 78 17.54 1.62 -11.67
CA ILE A 78 16.94 1.67 -10.34
C ILE A 78 15.47 2.13 -10.46
N ALA A 79 15.23 3.22 -11.19
CA ALA A 79 13.88 3.70 -11.45
C ALA A 79 13.01 2.64 -12.15
N ARG A 80 13.54 1.96 -13.17
CA ARG A 80 12.80 0.88 -13.86
C ARG A 80 12.46 -0.28 -12.93
N MET A 81 13.40 -0.69 -12.08
CA MET A 81 13.17 -1.74 -11.09
C MET A 81 12.07 -1.35 -10.11
N LEU A 82 12.03 -0.09 -9.66
CA LEU A 82 10.96 0.41 -8.79
C LEU A 82 9.58 0.30 -9.44
N HIS A 83 9.46 0.72 -10.71
CA HIS A 83 8.19 0.60 -11.43
C HIS A 83 7.77 -0.87 -11.60
N ILE A 84 8.72 -1.76 -11.91
CA ILE A 84 8.44 -3.21 -12.01
C ILE A 84 7.89 -3.73 -10.68
N ILE A 85 8.48 -3.36 -9.54
CA ILE A 85 8.02 -3.78 -8.22
C ILE A 85 6.60 -3.28 -7.94
N VAL A 86 6.27 -2.03 -8.32
CA VAL A 86 4.91 -1.51 -8.22
C VAL A 86 3.93 -2.31 -9.09
N PHE A 87 4.31 -2.65 -10.33
CA PHE A 87 3.48 -3.48 -11.20
C PHE A 87 3.31 -4.91 -10.69
N VAL A 88 4.31 -5.48 -10.02
CA VAL A 88 4.20 -6.78 -9.35
C VAL A 88 3.15 -6.73 -8.23
N GLY A 89 3.09 -5.63 -7.47
CA GLY A 89 2.03 -5.40 -6.49
C GLY A 89 0.63 -5.41 -7.12
N PHE A 90 0.44 -4.67 -8.21
CA PHE A 90 -0.80 -4.67 -8.99
C PHE A 90 -1.16 -6.07 -9.52
N LEU A 91 -0.19 -6.80 -10.04
CA LEU A 91 -0.38 -8.16 -10.52
C LEU A 91 -0.89 -9.08 -9.41
N GLY A 92 -0.35 -8.96 -8.19
CA GLY A 92 -0.84 -9.69 -7.02
C GLY A 92 -2.33 -9.44 -6.74
N PHE A 93 -2.75 -8.17 -6.75
CA PHE A 93 -4.17 -7.81 -6.58
C PHE A 93 -5.05 -8.37 -7.69
N PHE A 94 -4.64 -8.25 -8.95
CA PHE A 94 -5.43 -8.77 -10.07
C PHE A 94 -5.55 -10.29 -10.06
N ILE A 95 -4.51 -11.02 -9.65
CA ILE A 95 -4.57 -12.48 -9.49
C ILE A 95 -5.59 -12.87 -8.40
N LYS A 96 -5.64 -12.15 -7.27
CA LYS A 96 -6.60 -12.43 -6.19
C LYS A 96 -8.04 -12.05 -6.53
N LEU A 97 -8.22 -10.99 -7.30
CA LEU A 97 -9.55 -10.52 -7.74
C LEU A 97 -10.08 -11.29 -8.96
N PHE A 98 -9.31 -12.19 -9.55
CA PHE A 98 -9.80 -13.09 -10.59
C PHE A 98 -10.60 -14.24 -9.96
N ARG A 99 -11.94 -14.16 -10.05
CA ARG A 99 -12.95 -14.99 -9.36
C ARG A 99 -12.97 -14.81 -7.83
N PRO A 100 -13.35 -13.62 -7.35
CA PRO A 100 -13.21 -13.25 -5.95
C PRO A 100 -14.27 -13.93 -5.07
N SER A 101 -13.84 -14.33 -3.87
CA SER A 101 -14.70 -14.63 -2.72
C SER A 101 -15.11 -13.32 -2.01
N GLU A 102 -16.07 -13.37 -1.09
CA GLU A 102 -16.49 -12.21 -0.30
C GLU A 102 -15.32 -11.54 0.43
N ALA A 103 -14.48 -12.33 1.11
CA ALA A 103 -13.30 -11.82 1.80
C ALA A 103 -12.32 -11.10 0.84
N ASN A 104 -12.11 -11.64 -0.36
CA ASN A 104 -11.23 -11.01 -1.35
C ASN A 104 -11.81 -9.68 -1.86
N VAL A 105 -13.12 -9.58 -2.07
CA VAL A 105 -13.73 -8.30 -2.48
C VAL A 105 -13.56 -7.24 -1.39
N LEU A 106 -13.79 -7.60 -0.12
CA LEU A 106 -13.76 -6.64 0.98
C LEU A 106 -12.33 -6.18 1.31
N PHE A 107 -11.43 -7.13 1.53
CA PHE A 107 -10.07 -6.83 2.00
C PHE A 107 -9.12 -6.52 0.84
N ASP A 108 -9.10 -7.33 -0.23
CA ASP A 108 -8.22 -7.08 -1.37
C ASP A 108 -8.74 -5.95 -2.27
N GLY A 109 -10.06 -5.78 -2.40
CA GLY A 109 -10.64 -4.64 -3.11
C GLY A 109 -10.34 -3.30 -2.44
N GLY A 110 -10.49 -3.23 -1.11
CA GLY A 110 -10.09 -2.04 -0.33
C GLY A 110 -8.58 -1.77 -0.40
N SER A 111 -7.77 -2.82 -0.31
CA SER A 111 -6.31 -2.73 -0.46
C SER A 111 -5.91 -2.23 -1.86
N LEU A 112 -6.58 -2.70 -2.91
CA LEU A 112 -6.32 -2.26 -4.28
C LEU A 112 -6.65 -0.77 -4.45
N MET A 113 -7.77 -0.28 -3.89
CA MET A 113 -8.12 1.14 -3.95
C MET A 113 -7.05 2.01 -3.27
N LEU A 114 -6.62 1.62 -2.05
CA LEU A 114 -5.51 2.28 -1.37
C LEU A 114 -4.24 2.25 -2.22
N TYR A 115 -3.91 1.10 -2.82
CA TYR A 115 -2.73 0.95 -3.66
C TYR A 115 -2.78 1.83 -4.92
N VAL A 116 -3.94 2.00 -5.54
CA VAL A 116 -4.15 2.93 -6.67
C VAL A 116 -3.94 4.38 -6.23
N ILE A 117 -4.48 4.78 -5.09
CA ILE A 117 -4.26 6.13 -4.53
C ILE A 117 -2.76 6.35 -4.28
N GLY A 118 -2.08 5.37 -3.68
CA GLY A 118 -0.63 5.42 -3.47
C GLY A 118 0.16 5.54 -4.77
N ALA A 119 -0.20 4.77 -5.81
CA ALA A 119 0.40 4.87 -7.14
C ALA A 119 0.16 6.24 -7.78
N GLY A 120 -1.04 6.82 -7.58
CA GLY A 120 -1.37 8.17 -8.00
C GLY A 120 -0.43 9.21 -7.37
N VAL A 121 -0.31 9.21 -6.04
CA VAL A 121 0.58 10.12 -5.29
C VAL A 121 2.05 9.92 -5.70
N TYR A 122 2.48 8.69 -5.91
CA TYR A 122 3.82 8.39 -6.40
C TYR A 122 4.08 9.04 -7.77
N LEU A 123 3.18 8.86 -8.73
CA LEU A 123 3.36 9.41 -10.08
C LEU A 123 3.19 10.93 -10.13
N SER A 124 2.19 11.48 -9.42
CA SER A 124 1.85 12.90 -9.50
C SER A 124 2.76 13.78 -8.66
N ASN A 125 3.20 13.31 -7.49
CA ASN A 125 3.92 14.15 -6.53
C ASN A 125 5.40 13.75 -6.45
N ILE A 126 5.69 12.47 -6.26
CA ILE A 126 7.09 12.01 -6.05
C ILE A 126 7.88 12.07 -7.36
N VAL A 127 7.38 11.45 -8.43
CA VAL A 127 8.09 11.43 -9.73
C VAL A 127 8.22 12.83 -10.31
N LYS A 128 7.16 13.65 -10.26
CA LYS A 128 7.23 15.04 -10.73
C LYS A 128 8.13 15.90 -9.83
N GLY A 129 8.03 15.77 -8.51
CA GLY A 129 8.89 16.49 -7.57
C GLY A 129 10.38 16.21 -7.80
N MET A 130 10.76 14.95 -8.03
CA MET A 130 12.16 14.59 -8.34
C MET A 130 12.64 15.17 -9.68
N ARG A 131 11.77 15.24 -10.70
CA ARG A 131 12.09 15.89 -11.99
C ARG A 131 12.28 17.39 -11.80
N ALA A 132 11.41 18.04 -11.03
CA ALA A 132 11.49 19.47 -10.75
C ALA A 132 12.79 19.83 -10.01
N VAL A 133 13.21 19.04 -9.01
CA VAL A 133 14.48 19.23 -8.28
C VAL A 133 15.71 19.14 -9.20
N SER A 134 15.60 18.39 -10.31
CA SER A 134 16.68 18.14 -11.26
C SER A 134 16.62 19.01 -12.52
N HIS A 135 15.68 19.95 -12.59
CA HIS A 135 15.55 20.84 -13.74
C HIS A 135 16.81 21.73 -13.90
N PRO A 136 17.27 21.99 -15.14
CA PRO A 136 18.30 23.01 -15.38
C PRO A 136 17.79 24.37 -14.87
N GLY A 137 18.41 24.92 -13.83
CA GLY A 137 17.94 26.12 -13.12
C GLY A 137 17.36 25.87 -11.72
N GLY A 138 17.31 24.61 -11.28
CA GLY A 138 16.87 24.23 -9.94
C GLY A 138 15.37 24.36 -9.73
N LEU A 139 14.93 24.23 -8.46
CA LEU A 139 13.51 24.20 -8.12
C LEU A 139 12.78 25.50 -8.50
N ALA A 140 13.47 26.64 -8.44
CA ALA A 140 12.93 27.95 -8.81
C ALA A 140 12.59 28.05 -10.32
N ALA A 141 13.41 27.46 -11.19
CA ALA A 141 13.14 27.42 -12.63
C ALA A 141 12.02 26.43 -12.97
N ALA A 142 11.99 25.28 -12.30
CA ALA A 142 10.95 24.27 -12.49
C ALA A 142 9.55 24.78 -12.11
N VAL A 143 9.44 25.51 -11.00
CA VAL A 143 8.16 26.11 -10.55
C VAL A 143 7.70 27.23 -11.50
N GLY A 144 8.64 27.96 -12.10
CA GLY A 144 8.37 29.04 -13.06
C GLY A 144 7.93 28.56 -14.45
N GLU A 145 8.45 27.43 -14.95
CA GLU A 145 8.01 26.84 -16.23
C GLU A 145 6.80 25.91 -16.12
N GLU A 146 6.70 25.09 -15.06
CA GLU A 146 5.62 24.10 -14.94
C GLU A 146 4.34 24.64 -14.27
N GLY A 147 4.30 25.92 -13.87
CA GLY A 147 3.08 26.53 -13.31
C GLY A 147 2.50 25.69 -12.17
N GLY A 148 3.34 25.33 -11.19
CA GLY A 148 2.98 24.48 -10.05
C GLY A 148 2.01 25.18 -9.08
N VAL A 149 0.80 25.49 -9.53
CA VAL A 149 -0.28 26.06 -8.72
C VAL A 149 -0.89 24.94 -7.89
N HIS A 150 -0.39 24.73 -6.68
CA HIS A 150 -1.15 23.99 -5.67
C HIS A 150 -2.27 24.90 -5.13
N SER A 151 -3.48 24.73 -5.66
CA SER A 151 -4.67 25.45 -5.22
C SER A 151 -5.18 24.88 -3.89
N GLY A 152 -5.04 25.63 -2.80
CA GLY A 152 -5.82 25.46 -1.57
C GLY A 152 -7.11 26.30 -1.64
N PRO A 153 -8.21 25.93 -0.94
CA PRO A 153 -9.56 26.44 -1.22
C PRO A 153 -9.82 27.93 -0.91
N LEU A 154 -8.83 28.68 -0.41
CA LEU A 154 -8.99 30.05 0.05
C LEU A 154 -7.79 30.87 -0.45
N THR A 155 -8.01 31.66 -1.51
CA THR A 155 -7.25 32.87 -1.90
C THR A 155 -5.77 32.75 -2.35
N GLY A 156 -5.50 33.26 -3.55
CA GLY A 156 -4.27 34.02 -3.85
C GLY A 156 -3.07 33.21 -4.32
N GLU A 157 -2.59 33.57 -5.51
CA GLU A 157 -1.37 33.10 -6.20
C GLU A 157 -0.16 33.01 -5.25
N VAL A 158 0.28 31.78 -4.91
CA VAL A 158 1.52 31.52 -4.17
C VAL A 158 2.50 30.84 -5.13
N VAL A 159 3.55 31.56 -5.52
CA VAL A 159 4.76 30.95 -6.07
C VAL A 159 5.34 30.07 -4.95
N LEU A 160 5.23 28.75 -5.08
CA LEU A 160 5.75 27.82 -4.08
C LEU A 160 7.24 28.09 -3.86
N GLY A 161 7.62 28.38 -2.62
CA GLY A 161 9.01 28.53 -2.23
C GLY A 161 9.76 27.21 -2.39
N ARG A 162 11.10 27.32 -2.41
CA ARG A 162 12.01 26.16 -2.40
C ARG A 162 11.66 25.18 -1.27
N GLU A 163 11.48 25.74 -0.08
CA GLU A 163 11.11 25.02 1.14
C GLU A 163 9.73 24.38 1.06
N ASP A 164 8.72 25.10 0.54
CA ASP A 164 7.35 24.59 0.42
C ASP A 164 7.27 23.39 -0.52
N THR A 165 8.00 23.44 -1.64
CA THR A 165 8.04 22.33 -2.60
C THR A 165 8.69 21.09 -1.98
N LEU A 166 9.77 21.26 -1.20
CA LEU A 166 10.41 20.16 -0.48
C LEU A 166 9.50 19.61 0.63
N ARG A 167 8.76 20.46 1.35
CA ARG A 167 7.75 20.04 2.34
C ARG A 167 6.62 19.24 1.70
N VAL A 168 6.12 19.65 0.53
CA VAL A 168 5.07 18.92 -0.21
C VAL A 168 5.57 17.53 -0.66
N LEU A 169 6.83 17.44 -1.09
CA LEU A 169 7.45 16.16 -1.42
C LEU A 169 7.54 15.24 -0.19
N SER A 170 8.05 15.75 0.93
CA SER A 170 8.12 15.01 2.19
C SER A 170 6.74 14.60 2.72
N ALA A 171 5.75 15.48 2.66
CA ALA A 171 4.37 15.14 3.02
C ALA A 171 3.82 14.00 2.15
N SER A 172 4.17 13.99 0.86
CA SER A 172 3.77 12.91 -0.06
C SER A 172 4.39 11.56 0.30
N HIS A 173 5.63 11.52 0.81
CA HIS A 173 6.23 10.29 1.35
C HIS A 173 5.44 9.75 2.54
N VAL A 174 5.03 10.63 3.46
CA VAL A 174 4.27 10.25 4.66
C VAL A 174 2.87 9.73 4.29
N ILE A 175 2.17 10.43 3.38
CA ILE A 175 0.87 9.98 2.88
C ILE A 175 1.01 8.60 2.23
N LEU A 176 2.03 8.41 1.38
CA LEU A 176 2.29 7.13 0.74
C LEU A 176 2.57 6.02 1.77
N ALA A 177 3.36 6.31 2.81
CA ALA A 177 3.63 5.37 3.89
C ALA A 177 2.36 4.95 4.63
N LEU A 178 1.50 5.90 4.99
CA LEU A 178 0.22 5.62 5.66
C LEU A 178 -0.70 4.75 4.81
N VAL A 179 -0.81 5.04 3.51
CA VAL A 179 -1.63 4.27 2.57
C VAL A 179 -1.09 2.84 2.42
N LEU A 180 0.23 2.67 2.31
CA LEU A 180 0.88 1.36 2.20
C LEU A 180 0.78 0.54 3.50
N VAL A 181 0.88 1.18 4.67
CA VAL A 181 0.59 0.54 5.96
C VAL A 181 -0.88 0.10 6.01
N GLY A 182 -1.80 0.93 5.51
CA GLY A 182 -3.22 0.57 5.38
C GLY A 182 -3.42 -0.71 4.56
N VAL A 183 -2.69 -0.88 3.47
CA VAL A 183 -2.68 -2.13 2.68
C VAL A 183 -2.22 -3.31 3.53
N LEU A 184 -1.12 -3.19 4.28
CA LEU A 184 -0.64 -4.28 5.15
C LEU A 184 -1.64 -4.65 6.24
N VAL A 185 -2.29 -3.64 6.85
CA VAL A 185 -3.32 -3.84 7.87
C VAL A 185 -4.51 -4.62 7.31
N LEU A 186 -4.96 -4.29 6.09
CA LEU A 186 -6.06 -5.01 5.44
C LEU A 186 -5.66 -6.45 5.07
N GLN A 187 -4.44 -6.67 4.58
CA GLN A 187 -3.94 -8.01 4.27
C GLN A 187 -3.80 -8.86 5.54
N ALA A 188 -3.33 -8.28 6.65
CA ALA A 188 -3.30 -8.94 7.95
C ALA A 188 -4.72 -9.20 8.51
N GLY A 189 -5.66 -8.27 8.26
CA GLY A 189 -7.07 -8.42 8.60
C GLY A 189 -7.72 -9.61 7.88
N GLN A 190 -7.44 -9.77 6.60
CA GLN A 190 -7.88 -10.94 5.83
C GLN A 190 -7.30 -12.24 6.42
N TRP A 191 -5.99 -12.28 6.71
CA TRP A 191 -5.36 -13.44 7.32
C TRP A 191 -6.00 -13.80 8.67
N TYR A 192 -6.29 -12.80 9.50
CA TYR A 192 -6.94 -12.99 10.78
C TYR A 192 -8.39 -13.50 10.63
N ALA A 193 -9.15 -12.94 9.69
CA ALA A 193 -10.51 -13.37 9.39
C ALA A 193 -10.54 -14.83 8.91
N GLU A 194 -9.67 -15.20 7.96
CA GLU A 194 -9.54 -16.57 7.46
C GLU A 194 -9.15 -17.56 8.55
N ARG A 195 -8.22 -17.16 9.43
CA ARG A 195 -7.80 -18.01 10.56
C ARG A 195 -8.92 -18.24 11.55
N LYS A 196 -9.69 -17.20 11.89
CA LYS A 196 -10.83 -17.32 12.79
C LYS A 196 -11.92 -18.22 12.20
N GLU A 197 -12.25 -18.05 10.91
CA GLU A 197 -13.19 -18.94 10.23
C GLU A 197 -12.73 -20.40 10.28
N ALA A 198 -11.45 -20.67 10.01
CA ALA A 198 -10.88 -22.02 10.06
C ALA A 198 -10.99 -22.65 11.47
N ASP A 199 -10.71 -21.89 12.52
CA ASP A 199 -10.81 -22.33 13.91
C ASP A 199 -12.27 -22.65 14.31
N ASP A 200 -13.23 -21.84 13.87
CA ASP A 200 -14.66 -22.05 14.14
C ASP A 200 -15.20 -23.31 13.45
N TYR A 201 -14.76 -23.59 12.21
CA TYR A 201 -15.08 -24.87 11.55
C TYR A 201 -14.47 -26.07 12.29
N ALA A 202 -13.22 -25.96 12.76
CA ALA A 202 -12.56 -27.05 13.49
C ALA A 202 -13.27 -27.39 14.81
N LYS A 203 -13.80 -26.38 15.52
CA LYS A 203 -14.62 -26.58 16.72
C LYS A 203 -15.93 -27.27 16.39
N ALA A 204 -16.65 -26.81 15.37
CA ALA A 204 -17.90 -27.41 14.93
C ALA A 204 -17.73 -28.89 14.52
N GLU A 205 -16.62 -29.25 13.86
CA GLU A 205 -16.31 -30.64 13.52
C GLU A 205 -16.01 -31.51 14.74
N ARG A 206 -15.28 -30.97 15.74
CA ARG A 206 -15.03 -31.67 17.01
C ARG A 206 -16.33 -31.94 17.75
N GLU A 207 -17.19 -30.93 17.88
CA GLU A 207 -18.51 -31.10 18.51
C GLU A 207 -19.40 -32.10 17.75
N ALA A 208 -19.37 -32.08 16.41
CA ALA A 208 -20.12 -33.03 15.60
C ALA A 208 -19.57 -34.45 15.73
N ALA A 209 -18.25 -34.63 15.81
CA ALA A 209 -17.61 -35.92 16.03
C ALA A 209 -17.91 -36.47 17.43
N GLU A 210 -17.87 -35.63 18.47
CA GLU A 210 -18.25 -35.98 19.84
C GLU A 210 -19.72 -36.41 19.94
N LYS A 211 -20.63 -35.66 19.30
CA LYS A 211 -22.06 -36.01 19.23
C LYS A 211 -22.30 -37.33 18.49
N LYS A 212 -21.59 -37.58 17.38
CA LYS A 212 -21.67 -38.86 16.64
C LYS A 212 -21.08 -40.03 17.43
N GLY A 213 -19.97 -39.82 18.16
CA GLY A 213 -19.36 -40.81 19.04
C GLY A 213 -20.27 -41.20 20.21
N ALA A 214 -20.92 -40.22 20.84
CA ALA A 214 -21.89 -40.45 21.90
C ALA A 214 -23.14 -41.21 21.42
N ALA A 215 -23.65 -40.90 20.22
CA ALA A 215 -24.77 -41.62 19.60
C ALA A 215 -24.42 -43.08 19.25
N GLY A 216 -23.20 -43.35 18.77
CA GLY A 216 -22.71 -44.69 18.47
C GLY A 216 -22.51 -45.58 19.71
N ALA A 217 -22.10 -44.99 20.84
CA ALA A 217 -21.95 -45.72 22.11
C ALA A 217 -23.30 -46.07 22.76
N GLY A 218 -24.34 -45.24 22.58
CA GLY A 218 -25.70 -45.50 23.07
C GLY A 218 -26.42 -46.64 22.35
N GLY A 219 -26.13 -46.85 21.05
CA GLY A 219 -26.73 -47.94 20.26
C GLY A 219 -26.21 -49.34 20.60
N LYS A 220 -24.95 -49.47 21.04
CA LYS A 220 -24.34 -50.76 21.41
C LYS A 220 -24.80 -51.31 22.78
N LYS A 221 -25.46 -50.51 23.62
CA LYS A 221 -25.96 -50.92 24.94
C LYS A 221 -27.39 -51.46 24.94
N LYS A 222 -28.04 -51.54 23.78
CA LYS A 222 -29.45 -51.97 23.60
C LYS A 222 -29.62 -53.31 22.86
N LEU A 223 -28.54 -54.07 22.66
CA LEU A 223 -28.57 -55.44 22.13
C LEU A 223 -28.17 -56.44 23.22
#